data_AF-A0A444Y0V1-F1
#
_entry.id   AF-A0A444Y0V1-F1
#
_cell.length_a   1.000
_cell.length_b   1.000
_cell.length_c   1.000
_cell.angle_alpha   90.00
_cell.angle_beta   90.00
_cell.angle_gamma   90.00
#
_symmetry.space_group_name_H-M   'P 1'
#
loop_
_entity.id
_entity.type
_entity.pdbx_description
1 polymer ?
#
loop_
_entity_poly.entity_id
_entity_poly.type
_entity_poly.pdbx_seq_one_letter_code
_entity_poly.pdbx_strand_id
1 'polypeptide(L)'
;MLEKDSNLDYKLQATAATISLEYLRESEKTQIMIFVDGLPFSPRYSSTSQGKDILLVLLENPILVSASNSFKAIPERKFSVSEDSTLERSKWVYIFQREYATVDPAVVEFVGTDEATTCVGLVIRNRRNGMTSVAHMDSPKIVEMGLSQMLSQLVDGLDTEFDVHLIGGFEEVSLQHAKASTESEAQAEFGDHSFPLCTKIVQTLWAKEEKFHIRTICVLGHNTRRDSNGTAYPLFNGFVVNS
;
A
#
# COMPACT_ATOMS: atom_id res chain seq x y z
N MET A 1 -62.39 25.21 -15.41
CA MET A 1 -61.19 25.86 -14.87
C MET A 1 -60.52 24.81 -14.00
N LEU A 2 -59.53 24.09 -14.54
CA LEU A 2 -58.79 23.06 -13.80
C LEU A 2 -57.54 23.74 -13.23
N GLU A 3 -57.56 24.03 -11.93
CA GLU A 3 -56.36 24.44 -11.20
C GLU A 3 -55.40 23.24 -11.20
N LYS A 4 -54.29 23.35 -11.92
CA LYS A 4 -53.20 22.38 -11.82
C LYS A 4 -52.59 22.53 -10.42
N ASP A 5 -52.56 21.42 -9.67
CA ASP A 5 -51.94 21.30 -8.36
C ASP A 5 -50.43 21.59 -8.42
N SER A 6 -50.08 22.87 -8.32
CA SER A 6 -48.71 23.38 -8.31
C SER A 6 -47.86 22.77 -7.19
N ASN A 7 -48.48 22.37 -6.08
CA ASN A 7 -47.81 21.77 -4.92
C ASN A 7 -47.24 20.37 -5.22
N LEU A 8 -47.89 19.60 -6.11
CA LEU A 8 -47.40 18.29 -6.51
C LEU A 8 -46.14 18.42 -7.39
N ASP A 9 -46.12 19.43 -8.27
CA ASP A 9 -45.02 19.71 -9.18
C ASP A 9 -43.76 20.16 -8.43
N TYR A 10 -43.92 21.01 -7.40
CA TYR A 10 -42.82 21.42 -6.52
C TYR A 10 -42.23 20.25 -5.71
N LYS A 11 -43.07 19.35 -5.19
CA LYS A 11 -42.60 18.16 -4.45
C LYS A 11 -41.86 17.19 -5.36
N LEU A 12 -42.34 16.99 -6.59
CA LEU A 12 -41.68 16.16 -7.60
C LEU A 12 -40.32 16.76 -7.98
N GLN A 13 -40.22 18.07 -8.20
CA GLN A 13 -38.95 18.75 -8.49
C GLN A 13 -37.96 18.69 -7.32
N ALA A 14 -38.41 18.90 -6.08
CA ALA A 14 -37.54 18.81 -4.90
C ALA A 14 -37.02 17.39 -4.66
N THR A 15 -37.88 16.39 -4.89
CA THR A 15 -37.50 14.96 -4.80
C THR A 15 -36.52 14.59 -5.91
N ALA A 16 -36.76 15.02 -7.15
CA ALA A 16 -35.86 14.79 -8.28
C ALA A 16 -34.49 15.45 -8.06
N ALA A 17 -34.44 16.67 -7.54
CA ALA A 17 -33.19 17.36 -7.22
C ALA A 17 -32.41 16.66 -6.11
N THR A 18 -33.11 16.12 -5.09
CA THR A 18 -32.48 15.35 -4.01
C THR A 18 -31.91 14.03 -4.53
N ILE A 19 -32.68 13.30 -5.35
CA ILE A 19 -32.22 12.06 -6.01
C ILE A 19 -31.04 12.35 -6.95
N SER A 20 -31.05 13.46 -7.69
CA SER A 20 -29.92 13.83 -8.54
C SER A 20 -28.68 14.23 -7.74
N LEU A 21 -28.82 14.87 -6.58
CA LEU A 21 -27.70 15.18 -5.70
C LEU A 21 -27.15 13.94 -4.98
N GLU A 22 -28.02 13.03 -4.55
CA GLU A 22 -27.63 11.74 -4.00
C GLU A 22 -26.96 10.88 -5.07
N TYR A 23 -27.51 10.82 -6.28
CA TYR A 23 -26.89 10.15 -7.43
C TYR A 23 -25.56 10.79 -7.85
N LEU A 24 -25.44 12.12 -7.80
CA LEU A 24 -24.16 12.80 -8.05
C LEU A 24 -23.14 12.45 -6.96
N ARG A 25 -23.53 12.46 -5.67
CA ARG A 25 -22.71 12.00 -4.56
C ARG A 25 -22.35 10.51 -4.65
N GLU A 26 -23.26 9.66 -5.15
CA GLU A 26 -23.00 8.24 -5.40
C GLU A 26 -22.10 8.03 -6.62
N SER A 27 -22.22 8.87 -7.66
CA SER A 27 -21.41 8.83 -8.87
C SER A 27 -20.00 9.39 -8.67
N GLU A 28 -19.81 10.23 -7.65
CA GLU A 28 -18.50 10.67 -7.17
C GLU A 28 -17.77 9.60 -6.34
N LYS A 29 -18.45 8.53 -5.88
CA LYS A 29 -17.87 7.41 -5.09
C LYS A 29 -17.15 6.34 -5.92
N THR A 30 -16.63 6.68 -7.09
CA THR A 30 -15.56 5.88 -7.73
C THR A 30 -14.29 6.70 -7.81
N GLN A 31 -13.93 7.35 -6.70
CA GLN A 31 -12.67 8.05 -6.61
C GLN A 31 -11.55 7.01 -6.68
N ILE A 32 -10.73 7.11 -7.72
CA ILE A 32 -9.59 6.21 -7.91
C ILE A 32 -8.49 6.68 -6.96
N MET A 33 -8.14 5.81 -6.02
CA MET A 33 -7.24 6.16 -4.91
C MET A 33 -5.82 5.68 -5.13
N ILE A 34 -5.63 4.69 -6.02
CA ILE A 34 -4.32 4.16 -6.39
C ILE A 34 -3.89 4.72 -7.74
N PHE A 35 -2.64 5.12 -7.86
CA PHE A 35 -2.02 5.64 -9.08
C PHE A 35 -0.73 4.85 -9.38
N VAL A 36 -0.48 4.57 -10.66
CA VAL A 36 0.78 3.99 -11.13
C VAL A 36 1.29 4.88 -12.26
N ASP A 37 2.52 5.37 -12.12
CA ASP A 37 3.12 6.34 -13.06
C ASP A 37 2.28 7.62 -13.26
N GLY A 38 1.64 8.08 -12.19
CA GLY A 38 0.75 9.25 -12.22
C GLY A 38 -0.60 9.01 -12.90
N LEU A 39 -0.85 7.81 -13.42
CA LEU A 39 -2.13 7.43 -14.02
C LEU A 39 -3.02 6.72 -12.99
N PRO A 40 -4.33 7.03 -12.95
CA PRO A 40 -5.27 6.33 -12.10
C PRO A 40 -5.24 4.82 -12.38
N PHE A 41 -5.06 4.02 -11.34
CA PHE A 41 -5.10 2.56 -11.43
C PHE A 41 -6.56 2.11 -11.50
N SER A 42 -6.92 1.45 -12.59
CA SER A 42 -8.25 0.84 -12.76
C SER A 42 -8.06 -0.67 -12.96
N PRO A 43 -8.37 -1.50 -11.95
CA PRO A 43 -8.46 -2.93 -12.20
C PRO A 43 -9.65 -3.14 -13.15
N ARG A 44 -9.41 -3.72 -14.33
CA ARG A 44 -10.51 -4.25 -15.11
C ARG A 44 -11.12 -5.38 -14.26
N TYR A 45 -12.45 -5.41 -14.14
CA TYR A 45 -13.32 -6.39 -13.47
C TYR A 45 -13.94 -6.00 -12.11
N SER A 46 -15.29 -6.02 -12.10
CA SER A 46 -16.28 -6.05 -11.00
C SER A 46 -16.32 -4.89 -10.00
N SER A 47 -17.53 -4.40 -9.70
CA SER A 47 -17.87 -3.42 -8.65
C SER A 47 -17.58 -3.88 -7.21
N THR A 48 -16.92 -5.03 -7.06
CA THR A 48 -16.51 -5.67 -5.81
C THR A 48 -15.07 -6.19 -5.94
N SER A 49 -14.14 -5.35 -6.40
CA SER A 49 -12.73 -5.76 -6.55
C SER A 49 -12.17 -6.21 -5.20
N GLN A 50 -12.03 -7.52 -5.02
CA GLN A 50 -11.42 -8.11 -3.84
C GLN A 50 -9.95 -7.66 -3.80
N GLY A 51 -9.38 -7.39 -2.61
CA GLY A 51 -7.99 -6.92 -2.49
C GLY A 51 -6.97 -7.77 -3.24
N LYS A 52 -7.29 -9.07 -3.39
CA LYS A 52 -6.56 -10.06 -4.18
C LYS A 52 -6.42 -9.66 -5.65
N ASP A 53 -7.51 -9.25 -6.30
CA ASP A 53 -7.49 -8.89 -7.72
C ASP A 53 -6.65 -7.63 -7.97
N ILE A 54 -6.81 -6.63 -7.09
CA ILE A 54 -6.03 -5.40 -7.12
C ILE A 54 -4.53 -5.72 -6.99
N LEU A 55 -4.17 -6.55 -6.00
CA LEU A 55 -2.79 -6.97 -5.78
C LEU A 55 -2.22 -7.70 -7.00
N LEU A 56 -2.94 -8.66 -7.56
CA LEU A 56 -2.48 -9.44 -8.72
C LEU A 56 -2.23 -8.54 -9.95
N VAL A 57 -3.14 -7.61 -10.23
CA VAL A 57 -2.98 -6.68 -11.36
C VAL A 57 -1.81 -5.71 -11.11
N LEU A 58 -1.59 -5.27 -9.87
CA LEU A 58 -0.42 -4.46 -9.52
C LEU A 58 0.90 -5.24 -9.66
N LEU A 59 0.94 -6.51 -9.23
CA LEU A 59 2.11 -7.38 -9.36
C LEU A 59 2.49 -7.65 -10.82
N GLU A 60 1.51 -7.68 -11.72
CA GLU A 60 1.70 -7.91 -13.16
C GLU A 60 1.89 -6.59 -13.95
N ASN A 61 1.76 -5.41 -13.31
CA ASN A 61 1.90 -4.12 -13.98
C ASN A 61 3.35 -3.90 -14.48
N PRO A 62 3.58 -3.67 -15.79
CA PRO A 62 4.94 -3.57 -16.35
C PRO A 62 5.83 -2.50 -15.72
N ILE A 63 5.25 -1.37 -15.28
CA ILE A 63 5.99 -0.27 -14.66
C ILE A 63 6.48 -0.69 -13.28
N LEU A 64 5.61 -1.34 -12.50
CA LEU A 64 5.96 -1.83 -11.16
C LEU A 64 6.93 -3.03 -11.23
N VAL A 65 6.81 -3.89 -12.24
CA VAL A 65 7.78 -4.95 -12.53
C VAL A 65 9.16 -4.35 -12.84
N SER A 66 9.22 -3.30 -13.66
CA SER A 66 10.46 -2.58 -13.97
C SER A 66 11.08 -1.94 -12.71
N ALA A 67 10.25 -1.29 -11.89
CA ALA A 67 10.68 -0.70 -10.61
C ALA A 67 11.22 -1.76 -9.64
N SER A 68 10.53 -2.90 -9.52
CA SER A 68 10.97 -4.06 -8.72
C SER A 68 12.32 -4.62 -9.20
N ASN A 69 12.51 -4.76 -10.51
CA ASN A 69 13.79 -5.20 -11.08
C ASN A 69 14.93 -4.20 -10.83
N SER A 70 14.63 -2.91 -10.93
CA SER A 70 15.58 -1.84 -10.61
C SER A 70 15.97 -1.86 -9.13
N PHE A 71 15.01 -2.07 -8.24
CA PHE A 71 15.25 -2.20 -6.80
C PHE A 71 16.15 -3.41 -6.47
N LYS A 72 15.87 -4.58 -7.07
CA LYS A 72 16.69 -5.80 -6.90
C LYS A 72 18.12 -5.66 -7.40
N ALA A 73 18.38 -4.75 -8.33
CA ALA A 73 19.72 -4.51 -8.86
C ALA A 73 20.59 -3.64 -7.93
N ILE A 74 20.01 -3.04 -6.89
CA ILE A 74 20.74 -2.24 -5.90
C ILE A 74 21.60 -3.17 -5.04
N PRO A 75 22.93 -2.95 -4.96
CA PRO A 75 23.78 -3.75 -4.07
C PRO A 75 23.40 -3.55 -2.60
N GLU A 76 23.40 -4.65 -1.84
CA GLU A 76 23.23 -4.60 -0.39
C GLU A 76 24.30 -3.71 0.24
N ARG A 77 23.89 -2.84 1.17
CA ARG A 77 24.78 -1.98 1.95
C ARG A 77 24.64 -2.34 3.42
N LYS A 78 25.78 -2.52 4.08
CA LYS A 78 25.84 -2.67 5.54
C LYS A 78 25.93 -1.30 6.18
N PHE A 79 24.96 -1.00 7.03
CA PHE A 79 24.94 0.22 7.82
C PHE A 79 25.44 -0.11 9.22
N SER A 80 26.52 0.54 9.63
CA SER A 80 27.09 0.38 10.97
C SER A 80 27.54 1.75 11.47
N VAL A 81 27.40 1.98 12.78
CA VAL A 81 27.87 3.21 13.41
C VAL A 81 29.40 3.17 13.44
N SER A 82 30.05 4.08 12.73
CA SER A 82 31.51 4.26 12.86
C SER A 82 31.82 4.91 14.20
N GLU A 83 32.71 4.31 14.99
CA GLU A 83 33.14 4.84 16.28
C GLU A 83 34.01 6.11 16.13
N ASP A 84 34.63 6.32 14.97
CA ASP A 84 35.72 7.30 14.76
C ASP A 84 35.36 8.56 13.95
N SER A 85 34.11 8.76 13.53
CA SER A 85 33.76 9.95 12.73
C SER A 85 33.30 11.12 13.60
N THR A 86 34.13 12.15 13.71
CA THR A 86 33.79 13.50 14.20
C THR A 86 32.93 14.32 13.22
N LEU A 87 32.49 13.70 12.11
CA LEU A 87 31.53 14.27 11.17
C LEU A 87 30.12 14.08 11.71
N GLU A 88 29.25 15.07 11.46
CA GLU A 88 27.79 15.03 11.66
C GLU A 88 27.28 13.59 11.48
N ARG A 89 26.96 12.93 12.60
CA ARG A 89 26.44 11.56 12.54
C ARG A 89 25.13 11.62 11.78
N SER A 90 25.07 10.97 10.62
CA SER A 90 23.80 10.69 9.94
C SER A 90 22.80 10.19 10.98
N LYS A 91 21.59 10.73 10.95
CA LYS A 91 20.55 10.39 11.93
C LYS A 91 19.71 9.27 11.35
N TRP A 92 19.74 8.13 12.01
CA TRP A 92 19.10 6.89 11.58
C TRP A 92 17.95 6.54 12.51
N VAL A 93 16.86 6.03 11.95
CA VAL A 93 15.79 5.39 12.68
C VAL A 93 15.66 3.95 12.18
N TYR A 94 15.89 3.00 13.07
CA TYR A 94 15.68 1.58 12.79
C TYR A 94 14.34 1.14 13.38
N ILE A 95 13.55 0.40 12.61
CA ILE A 95 12.19 -0.01 12.94
C ILE A 95 12.17 -1.52 13.19
N PHE A 96 11.73 -1.95 14.38
CA PHE A 96 11.54 -3.37 14.66
C PHE A 96 10.21 -3.88 14.09
N GLN A 97 10.08 -5.21 14.01
CA GLN A 97 8.82 -5.86 13.67
C GLN A 97 7.67 -5.34 14.55
N ARG A 98 6.52 -5.06 13.94
CA ARG A 98 5.31 -4.48 14.57
C ARG A 98 5.43 -3.01 14.97
N GLU A 99 6.51 -2.33 14.59
CA GLU A 99 6.67 -0.90 14.81
C GLU A 99 6.48 -0.10 13.51
N TYR A 100 6.23 1.19 13.69
CA TYR A 100 6.34 2.18 12.64
C TYR A 100 6.96 3.45 13.20
N ALA A 101 7.58 4.26 12.34
CA ALA A 101 7.95 5.63 12.68
C ALA A 101 7.66 6.56 11.51
N THR A 102 7.29 7.78 11.84
CA THR A 102 7.20 8.89 10.90
C THR A 102 8.30 9.88 11.19
N VAL A 103 9.06 10.22 10.16
CA VAL A 103 10.27 11.04 10.28
C VAL A 103 10.16 12.29 9.41
N ASP A 104 10.74 13.38 9.92
CA ASP A 104 10.94 14.62 9.17
C ASP A 104 12.32 14.59 8.49
N PRO A 105 12.37 14.73 7.15
CA PRO A 105 13.64 14.73 6.40
C PRO A 105 14.61 15.83 6.84
N ALA A 106 14.15 16.89 7.50
CA ALA A 106 15.01 17.94 8.04
C ALA A 106 15.87 17.47 9.24
N VAL A 107 15.48 16.37 9.90
CA VAL A 107 16.14 15.90 11.13
C VAL A 107 16.48 14.42 11.15
N VAL A 108 15.94 13.59 10.26
CA VAL A 108 16.35 12.19 10.07
C VAL A 108 16.81 12.06 8.63
N GLU A 109 17.94 11.41 8.41
CA GLU A 109 18.47 11.18 7.06
C GLU A 109 18.05 9.81 6.53
N PHE A 110 17.94 8.82 7.42
CA PHE A 110 17.63 7.46 7.04
C PHE A 110 16.66 6.79 8.00
N VAL A 111 15.69 6.08 7.45
CA VAL A 111 14.76 5.22 8.20
C VAL A 111 14.64 3.87 7.50
N GLY A 112 14.66 2.78 8.25
CA GLY A 112 14.66 1.44 7.65
C GLY A 112 14.34 0.32 8.62
N THR A 113 14.23 -0.88 8.06
CA THR A 113 13.96 -2.12 8.77
C THR A 113 14.72 -3.26 8.10
N ASP A 114 15.03 -4.31 8.84
CA ASP A 114 15.47 -5.59 8.30
C ASP A 114 14.70 -6.77 8.92
N GLU A 115 15.25 -7.99 8.79
CA GLU A 115 14.68 -9.24 9.29
C GLU A 115 13.25 -9.59 8.82
N ALA A 116 12.76 -8.93 7.76
CA ALA A 116 11.47 -9.21 7.14
C ALA A 116 11.53 -10.50 6.32
N THR A 117 11.14 -11.62 6.93
CA THR A 117 10.92 -12.89 6.25
C THR A 117 9.54 -12.92 5.58
N THR A 118 8.49 -13.29 6.30
CA THR A 118 7.10 -13.26 5.82
C THR A 118 6.46 -11.87 5.95
N CYS A 119 7.02 -11.02 6.81
CA CYS A 119 6.60 -9.66 7.06
C CYS A 119 6.81 -8.75 5.84
N VAL A 120 6.06 -7.66 5.77
CA VAL A 120 6.14 -6.67 4.70
C VAL A 120 6.45 -5.31 5.31
N GLY A 121 7.51 -4.68 4.84
CA GLY A 121 7.73 -3.28 5.14
C GLY A 121 6.97 -2.38 4.18
N LEU A 122 6.34 -1.35 4.75
CA LEU A 122 5.52 -0.37 4.06
C LEU A 122 6.15 1.01 4.25
N VAL A 123 6.39 1.69 3.13
CA VAL A 123 6.85 3.09 3.12
C VAL A 123 5.73 3.96 2.55
N ILE A 124 5.39 5.04 3.23
CA ILE A 124 4.46 6.07 2.77
C ILE A 124 5.14 7.42 2.93
N ARG A 125 5.38 8.12 1.81
CA ARG A 125 6.05 9.41 1.77
C ARG A 125 5.10 10.48 1.26
N ASN A 126 4.89 11.53 2.04
CA ASN A 126 4.16 12.72 1.60
C ASN A 126 4.96 13.39 0.47
N ARG A 127 4.36 13.49 -0.71
CA ARG A 127 5.04 14.02 -1.91
C ARG A 127 5.31 15.51 -1.85
N ARG A 128 4.59 16.25 -1.01
CA ARG A 128 4.69 17.71 -0.88
C ARG A 128 5.84 18.12 0.03
N ASN A 129 5.93 17.49 1.20
CA ASN A 129 6.86 17.91 2.26
C ASN A 129 7.96 16.88 2.58
N GLY A 130 7.89 15.68 2.00
CA GLY A 130 8.89 14.63 2.20
C GLY A 130 8.78 13.85 3.52
N MET A 131 7.83 14.21 4.40
CA MET A 131 7.55 13.44 5.61
C MET A 131 7.35 11.96 5.24
N THR A 132 8.07 11.07 5.89
CA THR A 132 8.12 9.65 5.51
C THR A 132 7.77 8.78 6.70
N SER A 133 6.77 7.92 6.53
CA SER A 133 6.43 6.88 7.50
C SER A 133 6.86 5.52 6.98
N VAL A 134 7.57 4.77 7.83
CA VAL A 134 8.02 3.39 7.55
C VAL A 134 7.47 2.47 8.63
N ALA A 135 6.86 1.36 8.22
CA ALA A 135 6.32 0.33 9.11
C ALA A 135 6.85 -1.05 8.74
N HIS A 136 7.05 -1.90 9.75
CA HIS A 136 7.31 -3.33 9.58
C HIS A 136 6.06 -4.11 9.98
N MET A 137 5.24 -4.51 9.00
CA MET A 137 3.96 -5.18 9.24
C MET A 137 4.12 -6.69 9.20
N ASP A 138 3.55 -7.40 10.18
CA ASP A 138 3.70 -8.86 10.32
C ASP A 138 2.37 -9.63 10.23
N SER A 139 1.23 -8.94 10.30
CA SER A 139 -0.08 -9.61 10.24
C SER A 139 -1.15 -8.73 9.58
N PRO A 140 -2.05 -9.30 8.76
CA PRO A 140 -3.19 -8.57 8.18
C PRO A 140 -4.05 -7.84 9.23
N LYS A 141 -4.09 -8.36 10.47
CA LYS A 141 -4.92 -7.83 11.56
C LYS A 141 -4.54 -6.42 11.99
N ILE A 142 -3.28 -6.02 11.80
CA ILE A 142 -2.79 -4.71 12.24
C ILE A 142 -2.81 -3.65 11.13
N VAL A 143 -2.99 -4.05 9.87
CA VAL A 143 -2.80 -3.19 8.69
C VAL A 143 -3.69 -1.95 8.73
N GLU A 144 -4.97 -2.11 9.07
CA GLU A 144 -5.93 -1.01 9.01
C GLU A 144 -5.67 0.06 10.07
N MET A 145 -5.37 -0.37 11.29
CA MET A 145 -4.99 0.51 12.39
C MET A 145 -3.63 1.17 12.11
N GLY A 146 -2.63 0.39 11.71
CA GLY A 146 -1.29 0.88 11.42
C GLY A 146 -1.29 1.91 10.30
N LEU A 147 -1.98 1.63 9.19
CA LEU A 147 -2.09 2.58 8.08
C LEU A 147 -2.78 3.87 8.52
N SER A 148 -3.86 3.79 9.29
CA SER A 148 -4.57 4.97 9.79
C SER A 148 -3.69 5.82 10.71
N GLN A 149 -2.89 5.18 11.55
CA GLN A 149 -1.92 5.84 12.42
C GLN A 149 -0.81 6.54 11.62
N MET A 150 -0.22 5.86 10.64
CA MET A 150 0.78 6.44 9.74
C MET A 150 0.23 7.67 9.01
N LEU A 151 -0.97 7.56 8.41
CA LEU A 151 -1.58 8.64 7.64
C LEU A 151 -1.94 9.85 8.51
N SER A 152 -2.40 9.65 9.74
CA SER A 152 -2.73 10.76 10.65
C SER A 152 -1.55 11.68 10.97
N GLN A 153 -0.31 11.20 10.78
CA GLN A 153 0.92 11.97 10.95
C GLN A 153 1.45 12.58 9.64
N LEU A 154 0.97 12.08 8.50
CA LEU A 154 1.46 12.48 7.18
C LEU A 154 0.52 13.43 6.44
N VAL A 155 -0.78 13.40 6.73
CA VAL A 155 -1.79 14.26 6.09
C VAL A 155 -1.65 15.70 6.59
N ASP A 156 -1.37 16.61 5.66
CA ASP A 156 -1.20 18.05 5.89
C ASP A 156 -2.22 18.90 5.11
N GLY A 157 -3.21 18.28 4.46
CA GLY A 157 -4.29 18.94 3.73
C GLY A 157 -5.22 17.99 2.97
N LEU A 158 -6.28 18.55 2.36
CA LEU A 158 -7.36 17.78 1.70
C LEU A 158 -6.93 17.01 0.44
N ASP A 159 -5.90 17.47 -0.26
CA ASP A 159 -5.38 16.85 -1.49
C ASP A 159 -3.97 16.28 -1.28
N THR A 160 -3.72 15.66 -0.12
CA THR A 160 -2.41 15.06 0.17
C THR A 160 -2.22 13.80 -0.67
N GLU A 161 -1.06 13.72 -1.33
CA GLU A 161 -0.69 12.58 -2.17
C GLU A 161 0.57 11.92 -1.64
N PHE A 162 0.59 10.60 -1.69
CA PHE A 162 1.66 9.79 -1.11
C PHE A 162 2.35 8.93 -2.14
N ASP A 163 3.67 8.85 -2.07
CA ASP A 163 4.42 7.78 -2.71
C ASP A 163 4.44 6.56 -1.78
N VAL A 164 4.17 5.38 -2.34
CA VAL A 164 4.05 4.13 -1.57
C VAL A 164 5.01 3.06 -2.11
N HIS A 165 5.72 2.39 -1.20
CA HIS A 165 6.58 1.25 -1.51
C HIS A 165 6.24 0.06 -0.61
N LEU A 166 6.04 -1.12 -1.22
CA LEU A 166 5.83 -2.39 -0.52
C LEU A 166 7.04 -3.29 -0.80
N ILE A 167 7.74 -3.69 0.25
CA ILE A 167 9.02 -4.41 0.17
C ILE A 167 9.03 -5.51 1.23
N GLY A 168 9.46 -6.72 0.87
CA GLY A 168 9.54 -7.85 1.81
C GLY A 168 8.48 -8.91 1.51
N GLY A 169 8.30 -9.87 2.40
CA GLY A 169 7.47 -11.04 2.17
C GLY A 169 7.98 -11.90 1.00
N PHE A 170 7.55 -13.14 0.92
CA PHE A 170 7.91 -14.01 -0.21
C PHE A 170 6.79 -15.00 -0.51
N GLU A 171 6.90 -15.66 -1.66
CA GLU A 171 5.94 -16.65 -2.12
C GLU A 171 6.28 -18.02 -1.51
N GLU A 172 5.70 -18.30 -0.34
CA GLU A 172 5.84 -19.58 0.38
C GLU A 172 5.30 -20.76 -0.45
N VAL A 173 4.12 -20.57 -1.06
CA VAL A 173 3.46 -21.51 -1.96
C VAL A 173 3.09 -20.81 -3.27
N SER A 174 3.12 -21.55 -4.40
CA SER A 174 2.92 -20.92 -5.72
C SER A 174 1.59 -20.16 -5.80
N LEU A 175 1.63 -18.93 -6.36
CA LEU A 175 0.44 -18.09 -6.55
C LEU A 175 -0.64 -18.76 -7.42
N GLN A 176 -0.31 -19.79 -8.20
CA GLN A 176 -1.28 -20.57 -8.97
C GLN A 176 -2.27 -21.32 -8.07
N HIS A 177 -1.81 -21.81 -6.92
CA HIS A 177 -2.69 -22.46 -5.94
C HIS A 177 -3.57 -21.41 -5.23
N ALA A 178 -3.01 -20.24 -4.90
CA ALA A 178 -3.74 -19.14 -4.28
C ALA A 178 -4.79 -18.50 -5.21
N LYS A 179 -4.59 -18.53 -6.54
CA LYS A 179 -5.59 -18.09 -7.53
C LYS A 179 -6.85 -18.98 -7.48
N ALA A 180 -6.70 -20.28 -7.18
CA ALA A 180 -7.79 -21.27 -7.20
C ALA A 180 -8.59 -21.39 -5.89
N SER A 181 -8.07 -20.92 -4.74
CA SER A 181 -8.74 -21.03 -3.44
C SER A 181 -9.71 -19.88 -3.16
N THR A 182 -10.82 -20.19 -2.47
CA THR A 182 -11.77 -19.17 -1.96
C THR A 182 -11.17 -18.39 -0.78
N GLU A 183 -11.66 -17.16 -0.49
CA GLU A 183 -11.11 -16.32 0.60
C GLU A 183 -11.17 -17.02 1.98
N SER A 184 -12.20 -17.84 2.23
CA SER A 184 -12.36 -18.61 3.47
C SER A 184 -11.37 -19.76 3.60
N GLU A 185 -11.02 -20.42 2.50
CA GLU A 185 -10.00 -21.48 2.47
C GLU A 185 -8.60 -20.88 2.59
N ALA A 186 -8.38 -19.73 1.93
CA ALA A 186 -7.11 -19.03 2.02
C ALA A 186 -6.83 -18.49 3.43
N GLN A 187 -7.84 -18.01 4.17
CA GLN A 187 -7.65 -17.55 5.56
C GLN A 187 -7.41 -18.67 6.56
N ALA A 188 -7.99 -19.85 6.36
CA ALA A 188 -7.81 -21.01 7.23
C ALA A 188 -6.51 -21.77 6.96
N GLU A 189 -6.04 -21.78 5.71
CA GLU A 189 -4.83 -22.49 5.27
C GLU A 189 -3.58 -21.59 5.30
N PHE A 190 -3.72 -20.26 5.19
CA PHE A 190 -2.60 -19.33 5.01
C PHE A 190 -2.39 -18.27 6.11
N GLY A 191 -2.69 -18.59 7.37
CA GLY A 191 -2.50 -17.68 8.51
C GLY A 191 -1.10 -17.07 8.58
N ASP A 192 -1.03 -15.73 8.69
CA ASP A 192 0.18 -14.89 8.81
C ASP A 192 1.23 -15.00 7.68
N HIS A 193 0.86 -15.54 6.51
CA HIS A 193 1.72 -15.56 5.33
C HIS A 193 1.74 -14.23 4.57
N SER A 194 2.76 -14.05 3.72
CA SER A 194 2.96 -12.81 2.98
C SER A 194 1.80 -12.44 2.05
N PHE A 195 1.09 -13.41 1.47
CA PHE A 195 0.03 -13.14 0.48
C PHE A 195 -1.22 -12.47 1.10
N PRO A 196 -1.83 -13.00 2.18
CA PRO A 196 -2.89 -12.30 2.91
C PRO A 196 -2.47 -10.91 3.40
N LEU A 197 -1.22 -10.76 3.87
CA LEU A 197 -0.71 -9.48 4.34
C LEU A 197 -0.65 -8.44 3.20
N CYS A 198 -0.03 -8.79 2.07
CA CYS A 198 0.02 -7.92 0.89
C CYS A 198 -1.39 -7.57 0.38
N THR A 199 -2.29 -8.55 0.38
CA THR A 199 -3.68 -8.39 -0.04
C THR A 199 -4.40 -7.37 0.83
N LYS A 200 -4.29 -7.50 2.15
CA LYS A 200 -4.92 -6.56 3.09
C LYS A 200 -4.32 -5.17 2.99
N ILE A 201 -2.99 -5.03 2.83
CA ILE A 201 -2.34 -3.71 2.63
C ILE A 201 -2.93 -3.00 1.41
N VAL A 202 -2.95 -3.66 0.24
CA VAL A 202 -3.46 -3.09 -0.99
C VAL A 202 -4.96 -2.78 -0.89
N GLN A 203 -5.74 -3.68 -0.29
CA GLN A 203 -7.16 -3.46 -0.03
C GLN A 203 -7.40 -2.24 0.84
N THR A 204 -6.63 -2.07 1.91
CA THR A 204 -6.76 -0.93 2.81
C THR A 204 -6.35 0.37 2.12
N LEU A 205 -5.26 0.38 1.32
CA LEU A 205 -4.90 1.55 0.50
C LEU A 205 -6.00 1.94 -0.49
N TRP A 206 -6.64 0.95 -1.13
CA TRP A 206 -7.74 1.19 -2.07
C TRP A 206 -8.99 1.78 -1.40
N ALA A 207 -9.26 1.42 -0.15
CA ALA A 207 -10.44 1.86 0.59
C ALA A 207 -10.28 3.25 1.25
N LYS A 208 -9.09 3.84 1.19
CA LYS A 208 -8.74 5.12 1.82
C LYS A 208 -8.97 6.30 0.86
N GLU A 209 -9.31 7.47 1.40
CA GLU A 209 -9.65 8.69 0.63
C GLU A 209 -8.41 9.49 0.18
N GLU A 210 -7.21 9.07 0.59
CA GLU A 210 -5.96 9.68 0.15
C GLU A 210 -5.46 9.08 -1.18
N LYS A 211 -4.68 9.85 -1.94
CA LYS A 211 -4.14 9.40 -3.23
C LYS A 211 -2.78 8.72 -3.03
N PHE A 212 -2.68 7.46 -3.43
CA PHE A 212 -1.51 6.62 -3.28
C PHE A 212 -0.86 6.33 -4.63
N HIS A 213 0.31 6.89 -4.87
CA HIS A 213 1.17 6.59 -6.01
C HIS A 213 2.05 5.40 -5.66
N ILE A 214 1.71 4.22 -6.18
CA ILE A 214 2.53 3.03 -5.96
C ILE A 214 3.79 3.17 -6.81
N ARG A 215 4.94 3.28 -6.14
CA ARG A 215 6.25 3.46 -6.78
C ARG A 215 7.02 2.16 -6.87
N THR A 216 6.84 1.24 -5.92
CA THR A 216 7.53 -0.04 -5.91
C THR A 216 6.69 -1.11 -5.22
N ILE A 217 6.53 -2.26 -5.87
CA ILE A 217 6.04 -3.48 -5.24
C ILE A 217 7.09 -4.56 -5.49
N CYS A 218 7.88 -4.87 -4.46
CA CYS A 218 8.85 -5.95 -4.48
C CYS A 218 8.54 -6.92 -3.33
N VAL A 219 7.43 -7.64 -3.49
CA VAL A 219 6.90 -8.61 -2.52
C VAL A 219 6.56 -9.93 -3.22
N LEU A 220 6.32 -11.00 -2.45
CA LEU A 220 5.89 -12.30 -2.97
C LEU A 220 6.86 -12.80 -4.05
N GLY A 221 6.36 -13.24 -5.20
CA GLY A 221 7.19 -13.73 -6.32
C GLY A 221 8.29 -12.76 -6.75
N HIS A 222 8.09 -11.44 -6.59
CA HIS A 222 9.12 -10.45 -6.89
C HIS A 222 10.26 -10.42 -5.87
N ASN A 223 10.03 -10.86 -4.63
CA ASN A 223 11.05 -11.01 -3.59
C ASN A 223 11.35 -12.49 -3.30
N THR A 224 11.04 -13.43 -4.20
CA THR A 224 11.28 -14.87 -3.95
C THR A 224 12.48 -15.39 -4.72
N ARG A 225 13.34 -16.14 -4.04
CA ARG A 225 14.29 -17.08 -4.64
C ARG A 225 13.98 -18.50 -4.20
N ARG A 226 14.34 -19.49 -5.01
CA ARG A 226 14.20 -20.91 -4.67
C ARG A 226 15.57 -21.57 -4.74
N ASP A 227 15.87 -22.43 -3.78
CA ASP A 227 17.10 -23.25 -3.81
C ASP A 227 16.94 -24.47 -4.76
N SER A 228 17.97 -25.31 -4.84
CA SER A 228 17.95 -26.53 -5.67
C SER A 228 16.88 -27.54 -5.25
N ASN A 229 16.38 -27.46 -4.02
CA ASN A 229 15.32 -28.32 -3.49
C ASN A 229 13.92 -27.73 -3.72
N GLY A 230 13.84 -26.52 -4.30
CA GLY A 230 12.59 -25.79 -4.51
C GLY A 230 12.10 -25.02 -3.29
N THR A 231 12.87 -25.00 -2.19
CA THR A 231 12.53 -24.26 -0.96
C THR A 231 12.61 -22.77 -1.24
N ALA A 232 11.54 -22.05 -0.91
CA ALA A 232 11.43 -20.61 -1.13
C ALA A 232 12.07 -19.81 0.00
N TYR A 233 12.75 -18.73 -0.37
CA TYR A 233 13.34 -17.75 0.55
C TYR A 233 13.13 -16.33 0.00
N PRO A 234 13.11 -15.31 0.87
CA PRO A 234 13.18 -13.92 0.44
C PRO A 234 14.51 -13.62 -0.28
N LEU A 235 14.48 -12.74 -1.30
CA LEU A 235 15.67 -12.22 -1.97
C LEU A 235 16.42 -11.24 -1.06
N PHE A 236 15.69 -10.33 -0.42
CA PHE A 236 16.17 -9.39 0.59
C PHE A 236 15.25 -9.40 1.80
N ASN A 237 15.82 -9.11 2.98
CA ASN A 237 15.11 -9.10 4.27
C ASN A 237 14.94 -7.69 4.84
N GLY A 238 15.38 -6.64 4.14
CA GLY A 238 15.38 -5.29 4.67
C GLY A 238 15.59 -4.22 3.61
N PHE A 239 15.30 -2.99 4.00
CA PHE A 239 15.54 -1.80 3.19
C PHE A 239 15.78 -0.58 4.09
N VAL A 240 16.32 0.46 3.46
CA VAL A 240 16.45 1.78 4.05
C VAL A 240 15.96 2.82 3.06
N VAL A 241 15.32 3.86 3.57
CA VAL A 241 14.85 5.02 2.81
C VAL A 241 15.69 6.21 3.22
N ASN A 242 16.16 6.98 2.25
CA ASN A 242 16.66 8.33 2.49
C ASN A 242 15.45 9.25 2.60
N SER A 243 15.20 9.78 3.81
CA SER A 243 14.01 10.59 4.10
C SER A 243 14.06 11.94 3.41
#